data_AF-A0A4Q2S7G1-F1
#
_entry.id   AF-A0A4Q2S7G1-F1
#
_cell.length_a   1.000
_cell.length_b   1.000
_cell.length_c   1.000
_cell.angle_alpha   90.00
_cell.angle_beta   90.00
_cell.angle_gamma   90.00
#
_symmetry.space_group_name_H-M   'P 1'
#
loop_
_entity.id
_entity.type
_entity.pdbx_description
1 polymer ?
#
loop_
_entity_poly.entity_id
_entity_poly.type
_entity_poly.pdbx_seq_one_letter_code
_entity_poly.pdbx_strand_id
1 'polypeptide(L)'
;MRVPRKLLSLLSLALVPALVPALVTSPGAGAMEPVVSAAPPTPVLVAVRAAHRGQWDRVVFEFEGGLPADRRVEYVDRLFADGSGRRVRVAGQAILRVRFEPAQAHTDDGSPTAAPRRVAFPLPNVLTAVRAGDFEAVTTYGLGLAKRTRVRVTTLQAPPRVVVEVRAGFPTVQRRVWFFHRDRFVENREPFFVPVRRLVRPAAPAAGVLDRLFAGPLPGERERGLRLLRSGATGYDDLTIAGGVADVRLTGRCRSGGSTVTVAGEVLPALHQFATVDRVVLRDPTGATLDPDGPGDSTPECLEP
;
A
#
# COMPACT_ATOMS: atom_id res chain seq x y z
N MET A 1 -54.56 -64.57 15.24
CA MET A 1 -53.74 -65.18 16.31
C MET A 1 -53.47 -66.65 15.96
N ARG A 2 -52.25 -67.13 16.26
CA ARG A 2 -51.71 -68.50 16.11
C ARG A 2 -51.18 -68.93 14.72
N VAL A 3 -49.85 -68.85 14.62
CA VAL A 3 -48.89 -69.75 13.91
C VAL A 3 -49.15 -71.22 14.37
N PRO A 4 -48.83 -72.35 13.68
CA PRO A 4 -47.67 -72.66 12.81
C PRO A 4 -47.86 -73.58 11.58
N ARG A 5 -46.73 -73.66 10.85
CA ARG A 5 -46.25 -74.61 9.83
C ARG A 5 -46.51 -76.12 10.06
N LYS A 6 -46.61 -76.84 8.93
CA LYS A 6 -45.96 -78.13 8.49
C LYS A 6 -46.95 -78.85 7.52
N LEU A 7 -46.60 -79.56 6.44
CA LEU A 7 -45.51 -80.51 6.21
C LEU A 7 -45.48 -80.96 4.71
N LEU A 8 -44.28 -81.26 4.21
CA LEU A 8 -43.84 -82.28 3.22
C LEU A 8 -44.62 -82.61 1.91
N SER A 9 -43.89 -82.57 0.78
CA SER A 9 -43.71 -83.65 -0.24
C SER A 9 -43.03 -83.06 -1.48
N LEU A 10 -42.26 -83.72 -2.35
CA LEU A 10 -41.57 -85.02 -2.48
C LEU A 10 -40.87 -84.91 -3.85
N LEU A 11 -39.72 -85.58 -4.06
CA LEU A 11 -39.17 -86.02 -5.37
C LEU A 11 -38.68 -84.88 -6.33
N SER A 12 -37.66 -84.97 -7.17
CA SER A 12 -36.92 -86.08 -7.80
C SER A 12 -35.51 -85.64 -8.21
N LEU A 13 -34.63 -86.63 -8.34
CA LEU A 13 -33.24 -86.60 -8.80
C LEU A 13 -33.12 -86.36 -10.33
N ALA A 14 -32.16 -85.55 -10.78
CA ALA A 14 -31.45 -85.76 -12.05
C ALA A 14 -30.13 -84.96 -12.08
N LEU A 15 -29.01 -85.69 -12.23
CA LEU A 15 -27.62 -85.21 -12.24
C LEU A 15 -27.18 -84.97 -13.69
N VAL A 16 -26.58 -83.81 -14.00
CA VAL A 16 -25.92 -83.50 -15.27
C VAL A 16 -24.52 -82.96 -14.96
N PRO A 17 -23.43 -83.46 -15.58
CA PRO A 17 -22.07 -83.01 -15.26
C PRO A 17 -21.79 -81.66 -15.91
N ALA A 18 -21.36 -80.67 -15.10
CA ALA A 18 -20.93 -79.36 -15.59
C ALA A 18 -19.44 -79.37 -15.92
N LEU A 19 -19.13 -79.10 -17.20
CA LEU A 19 -17.80 -78.85 -17.72
C LEU A 19 -17.35 -77.44 -17.24
N VAL A 20 -16.22 -77.34 -16.55
CA VAL A 20 -15.69 -76.06 -16.04
C VAL A 20 -14.71 -75.48 -17.07
N PRO A 21 -14.96 -74.30 -17.68
CA PRO A 21 -13.96 -73.62 -18.48
C PRO A 21 -13.00 -72.82 -17.59
N ALA A 22 -11.70 -73.02 -17.80
CA ALA A 22 -10.64 -72.25 -17.16
C ALA A 22 -10.62 -70.81 -17.72
N LEU A 23 -10.82 -69.82 -16.84
CA LEU A 23 -10.67 -68.40 -17.14
C LEU A 23 -9.17 -68.06 -17.24
N VAL A 24 -8.72 -67.68 -18.44
CA VAL A 24 -7.41 -67.09 -18.67
C VAL A 24 -7.52 -65.60 -18.33
N THR A 25 -6.99 -65.19 -17.18
CA THR A 25 -6.91 -63.78 -16.79
C THR A 25 -5.72 -63.12 -17.50
N SER A 26 -6.03 -62.17 -18.39
CA SER A 26 -5.01 -61.26 -18.93
C SER A 26 -4.64 -60.22 -17.85
N PRO A 27 -3.37 -59.85 -17.66
CA PRO A 27 -3.01 -58.73 -16.80
C PRO A 27 -3.50 -57.44 -17.48
N GLY A 28 -4.53 -56.83 -16.90
CA GLY A 28 -5.03 -55.53 -17.32
C GLY A 28 -3.93 -54.49 -17.20
N ALA A 29 -3.73 -53.71 -18.27
CA ALA A 29 -2.94 -52.50 -18.25
C ALA A 29 -3.42 -51.62 -17.09
N GLY A 30 -2.53 -51.34 -16.13
CA GLY A 30 -2.83 -50.42 -15.05
C GLY A 30 -3.21 -49.08 -15.63
N ALA A 31 -4.46 -48.66 -15.42
CA ALA A 31 -4.88 -47.31 -15.67
C ALA A 31 -4.03 -46.40 -14.76
N MET A 32 -3.07 -45.72 -15.35
CA MET A 32 -2.33 -44.68 -14.66
C MET A 32 -3.31 -43.54 -14.45
N GLU A 33 -3.77 -43.37 -13.20
CA GLU A 33 -4.60 -42.21 -12.84
C GLU A 33 -3.85 -40.94 -13.28
N PRO A 34 -4.52 -39.99 -13.94
CA PRO A 34 -3.88 -38.74 -14.29
C PRO A 34 -3.41 -38.10 -12.99
N VAL A 35 -2.10 -37.91 -12.86
CA VAL A 35 -1.55 -37.06 -11.80
C VAL A 35 -2.10 -35.67 -12.07
N VAL A 36 -3.17 -35.31 -11.36
CA VAL A 36 -3.72 -33.95 -11.39
C VAL A 36 -2.62 -33.06 -10.80
N SER A 37 -1.86 -32.42 -11.69
CA SER A 37 -0.87 -31.44 -11.30
C SER A 37 -1.64 -30.31 -10.61
N ALA A 38 -1.53 -30.24 -9.28
CA ALA A 38 -2.08 -29.13 -8.52
C ALA A 38 -1.55 -27.83 -9.12
N ALA A 39 -2.44 -26.86 -9.37
CA ALA A 39 -2.01 -25.56 -9.85
C ALA A 39 -0.91 -25.02 -8.93
N PRO A 40 0.17 -24.44 -9.48
CA PRO A 40 1.22 -23.88 -8.65
C PRO A 40 0.59 -22.86 -7.68
N PRO A 41 1.00 -22.86 -6.40
CA PRO A 41 0.41 -21.98 -5.40
C PRO A 41 0.58 -20.52 -5.81
N THR A 42 -0.44 -19.69 -5.56
CA THR A 42 -0.39 -18.25 -5.81
C THR A 42 0.77 -17.63 -5.00
N PRO A 43 1.71 -16.91 -5.62
CA PRO A 43 2.78 -16.25 -4.89
C PRO A 43 2.23 -15.29 -3.82
N VAL A 44 2.72 -15.44 -2.58
CA VAL A 44 2.26 -14.66 -1.43
C VAL A 44 3.27 -13.55 -1.14
N LEU A 45 2.89 -12.29 -1.32
CA LEU A 45 3.72 -11.14 -0.97
C LEU A 45 3.79 -11.01 0.55
N VAL A 46 4.97 -11.25 1.13
CA VAL A 46 5.17 -11.26 2.59
C VAL A 46 5.87 -10.01 3.11
N ALA A 47 6.63 -9.30 2.28
CA ALA A 47 7.31 -8.07 2.71
C ALA A 47 7.50 -7.05 1.58
N VAL A 48 7.49 -5.77 1.96
CA VAL A 48 7.92 -4.65 1.12
C VAL A 48 8.95 -3.84 1.88
N ARG A 49 10.18 -3.79 1.37
CA ARG A 49 11.31 -3.08 2.00
C ARG A 49 11.94 -2.13 0.99
N ALA A 50 12.58 -1.06 1.45
CA ALA A 50 13.29 -0.16 0.56
C ALA A 50 14.58 0.39 1.18
N ALA A 51 15.59 0.60 0.35
CA ALA A 51 16.88 1.18 0.74
C ALA A 51 17.50 1.98 -0.40
N HIS A 52 18.31 2.98 -0.06
CA HIS A 52 19.11 3.72 -1.02
C HIS A 52 20.44 3.01 -1.25
N ARG A 53 20.83 2.80 -2.52
CA ARG A 53 22.08 2.15 -2.92
C ARG A 53 22.68 2.88 -4.13
N GLY A 54 23.84 3.51 -3.92
CA GLY A 54 24.53 4.26 -4.97
C GLY A 54 23.64 5.37 -5.53
N GLN A 55 23.19 5.23 -6.77
CA GLN A 55 22.33 6.22 -7.42
C GLN A 55 20.86 5.78 -7.51
N TRP A 56 20.44 4.76 -6.77
CA TRP A 56 19.13 4.14 -6.89
C TRP A 56 18.44 3.99 -5.53
N ASP A 57 17.13 4.22 -5.53
CA ASP A 57 16.24 3.76 -4.47
C ASP A 57 15.69 2.41 -4.88
N ARG A 58 16.01 1.39 -4.09
CA ARG A 58 15.66 0.01 -4.36
C ARG A 58 14.49 -0.39 -3.48
N VAL A 59 13.34 -0.65 -4.09
CA VAL A 59 12.17 -1.25 -3.43
C VAL A 59 12.15 -2.74 -3.74
N VAL A 60 12.02 -3.56 -2.70
CA VAL A 60 12.02 -5.02 -2.79
C VAL A 60 10.67 -5.54 -2.30
N PHE A 61 10.01 -6.27 -3.19
CA PHE A 61 8.80 -7.03 -2.93
C PHE A 61 9.21 -8.49 -2.78
N GLU A 62 9.04 -9.06 -1.59
CA GLU A 62 9.47 -10.42 -1.24
C GLU A 62 8.26 -11.35 -1.19
N PHE A 63 8.38 -12.50 -1.83
CA PHE A 63 7.32 -13.47 -2.01
C PHE A 63 7.68 -14.84 -1.45
N GLU A 64 6.66 -15.56 -1.00
CA GLU A 64 6.67 -17.00 -0.75
C GLU A 64 5.92 -17.72 -1.87
N GLY A 65 6.17 -19.02 -2.07
CA GLY A 65 5.51 -19.81 -3.10
C GLY A 65 5.99 -19.56 -4.54
N GLY A 66 6.87 -18.58 -4.77
CA GLY A 66 7.48 -18.31 -6.07
C GLY A 66 7.47 -16.83 -6.44
N LEU A 67 7.80 -16.51 -7.69
CA LEU A 67 7.62 -15.16 -8.22
C LEU A 67 6.30 -15.09 -9.00
N PRO A 68 5.59 -13.95 -8.97
CA PRO A 68 4.48 -13.70 -9.90
C PRO A 68 4.92 -13.88 -11.35
N ALA A 69 4.06 -14.48 -12.18
CA ALA A 69 4.35 -14.74 -13.59
C ALA A 69 4.40 -13.43 -14.39
N ASP A 70 3.40 -12.57 -14.19
CA ASP A 70 3.32 -11.23 -14.76
C ASP A 70 3.68 -10.16 -13.71
N ARG A 71 4.46 -9.17 -14.16
CA ARG A 71 5.03 -8.10 -13.34
C ARG A 71 5.03 -6.82 -14.17
N ARG A 72 4.05 -5.96 -13.96
CA ARG A 72 3.92 -4.70 -14.70
C ARG A 72 4.32 -3.53 -13.83
N VAL A 73 5.27 -2.74 -14.32
CA VAL A 73 5.78 -1.54 -13.64
C VAL A 73 5.71 -0.36 -14.58
N GLU A 74 4.89 0.62 -14.23
CA GLU A 74 4.59 1.73 -15.12
C GLU A 74 4.19 2.99 -14.36
N TYR A 75 4.39 4.13 -14.99
CA TYR A 75 3.97 5.40 -14.42
C TYR A 75 2.50 5.66 -14.75
N VAL A 76 1.76 6.16 -13.75
CA VAL A 76 0.34 6.50 -13.88
C VAL A 76 0.08 7.87 -13.27
N ASP A 77 -0.92 8.58 -13.80
CA ASP A 77 -1.35 9.87 -13.23
C ASP A 77 -2.18 9.69 -11.95
N ARG A 78 -2.94 8.59 -11.90
CA ARG A 78 -3.82 8.24 -10.79
C ARG A 78 -3.74 6.74 -10.54
N LEU A 79 -3.78 6.38 -9.26
CA LEU A 79 -3.88 4.99 -8.84
C LEU A 79 -5.30 4.71 -8.36
N PHE A 80 -5.85 3.58 -8.78
CA PHE A 80 -7.18 3.11 -8.38
C PHE A 80 -7.03 1.75 -7.69
N ALA A 81 -7.90 1.52 -6.71
CA ALA A 81 -7.92 0.28 -5.96
C ALA A 81 -8.50 -0.87 -6.80
N ASP A 82 -7.90 -2.05 -6.70
CA ASP A 82 -8.38 -3.23 -7.39
C ASP A 82 -9.80 -3.58 -6.90
N GLY A 83 -10.65 -4.07 -7.81
CA GLY A 83 -12.07 -4.38 -7.57
C GLY A 83 -12.98 -3.15 -7.40
N SER A 84 -12.67 -2.25 -6.45
CA SER A 84 -13.56 -1.13 -6.10
C SER A 84 -13.47 0.10 -7.03
N GLY A 85 -12.37 0.25 -7.77
CA GLY A 85 -12.12 1.44 -8.60
C GLY A 85 -11.93 2.75 -7.83
N ARG A 86 -11.89 2.72 -6.48
CA ARG A 86 -11.70 3.93 -5.67
C ARG A 86 -10.29 4.47 -5.82
N ARG A 87 -10.15 5.79 -5.93
CA ARG A 87 -8.82 6.44 -6.00
C ARG A 87 -8.00 6.18 -4.74
N VAL A 88 -6.77 5.72 -4.93
CA VAL A 88 -5.77 5.48 -3.88
C VAL A 88 -4.80 6.65 -3.84
N ARG A 89 -4.59 7.21 -2.65
CA ARG A 89 -3.73 8.38 -2.45
C ARG A 89 -2.29 7.92 -2.31
N VAL A 90 -1.40 8.48 -3.11
CA VAL A 90 0.04 8.21 -3.04
C VAL A 90 0.73 9.56 -3.02
N ALA A 91 1.57 9.81 -2.01
CA ALA A 91 2.21 11.10 -1.84
C ALA A 91 3.45 11.22 -2.73
N GLY A 92 3.69 12.41 -3.29
CA GLY A 92 4.79 12.69 -4.21
C GLY A 92 4.33 13.32 -5.51
N GLN A 93 5.29 13.62 -6.38
CA GLN A 93 5.12 14.28 -7.68
C GLN A 93 4.92 13.30 -8.84
N ALA A 94 5.08 12.00 -8.62
CA ALA A 94 4.79 10.95 -9.59
C ALA A 94 4.40 9.65 -8.89
N ILE A 95 3.60 8.83 -9.57
CA ILE A 95 3.17 7.52 -9.08
C ILE A 95 3.70 6.45 -10.03
N LEU A 96 4.40 5.45 -9.48
CA LEU A 96 4.79 4.24 -10.19
C LEU A 96 3.91 3.08 -9.71
N ARG A 97 3.02 2.60 -10.59
CA ARG A 97 2.20 1.41 -10.36
C ARG A 97 3.06 0.17 -10.53
N VAL A 98 2.96 -0.74 -9.56
CA VAL A 98 3.62 -2.05 -9.55
C VAL A 98 2.52 -3.10 -9.38
N ARG A 99 2.26 -3.88 -10.41
CA ARG A 99 1.22 -4.91 -10.45
C ARG A 99 1.86 -6.29 -10.56
N PHE A 100 1.34 -7.23 -9.78
CA PHE A 100 1.74 -8.64 -9.77
C PHE A 100 0.53 -9.54 -10.02
N GLU A 101 0.70 -10.53 -10.90
CA GLU A 101 -0.35 -11.48 -11.27
C GLU A 101 0.26 -12.82 -11.75
N PRO A 102 -0.16 -13.99 -11.23
CA PRO A 102 -0.94 -14.14 -10.00
C PRO A 102 -0.10 -13.70 -8.77
N ALA A 103 -0.74 -13.08 -7.78
CA ALA A 103 -0.16 -12.75 -6.48
C ALA A 103 -1.23 -12.38 -5.45
N GLN A 104 -1.00 -12.72 -4.18
CA GLN A 104 -1.83 -12.29 -3.05
C GLN A 104 -0.99 -11.68 -1.92
N ALA A 105 -1.59 -10.87 -1.06
CA ALA A 105 -0.94 -10.27 0.13
C ALA A 105 -1.65 -10.66 1.43
N HIS A 106 -2.34 -11.79 1.42
CA HIS A 106 -2.98 -12.46 2.55
C HIS A 106 -2.60 -13.94 2.60
N THR A 107 -2.72 -14.54 3.78
CA THR A 107 -2.59 -15.98 4.03
C THR A 107 -3.88 -16.72 3.63
N ASP A 108 -3.84 -18.04 3.58
CA ASP A 108 -4.97 -18.87 3.10
C ASP A 108 -6.25 -18.76 3.97
N ASP A 109 -6.11 -18.39 5.25
CA ASP A 109 -7.21 -18.07 6.17
C ASP A 109 -7.76 -16.64 5.96
N GLY A 110 -7.21 -15.87 5.02
CA GLY A 110 -7.59 -14.49 4.72
C GLY A 110 -6.91 -13.43 5.61
N SER A 111 -6.03 -13.83 6.54
CA SER A 111 -5.30 -12.89 7.38
C SER A 111 -4.28 -12.08 6.56
N PRO A 112 -4.08 -10.78 6.85
CA PRO A 112 -3.10 -9.98 6.13
C PRO A 112 -1.67 -10.45 6.43
N THR A 113 -0.82 -10.50 5.41
CA THR A 113 0.63 -10.72 5.57
C THR A 113 1.32 -9.52 6.24
N ALA A 114 2.63 -9.67 6.52
CA ALA A 114 3.48 -8.57 6.96
C ALA A 114 3.75 -7.50 5.88
N ALA A 115 3.31 -7.71 4.62
CA ALA A 115 3.41 -6.71 3.57
C ALA A 115 2.53 -5.48 3.91
N PRO A 116 3.12 -4.29 4.07
CA PRO A 116 2.39 -3.15 4.62
C PRO A 116 1.35 -2.63 3.63
N ARG A 117 0.13 -2.32 4.12
CA ARG A 117 -0.86 -1.56 3.34
C ARG A 117 -0.34 -0.18 2.94
N ARG A 118 0.44 0.46 3.81
CA ARG A 118 1.12 1.74 3.55
C ARG A 118 2.38 1.86 4.40
N VAL A 119 3.48 2.22 3.76
CA VAL A 119 4.75 2.52 4.43
C VAL A 119 5.39 3.76 3.79
N ALA A 120 6.03 4.59 4.62
CA ALA A 120 6.85 5.72 4.19
C ALA A 120 8.33 5.37 4.35
N PHE A 121 9.17 5.91 3.47
CA PHE A 121 10.61 5.63 3.45
C PHE A 121 11.46 6.91 3.52
N PRO A 122 12.62 6.86 4.18
CA PRO A 122 13.55 7.99 4.27
C PRO A 122 14.51 8.05 3.05
N LEU A 123 13.99 7.86 1.83
CA LEU A 123 14.83 7.74 0.62
C LEU A 123 14.76 8.99 -0.26
N PRO A 124 15.80 9.34 -1.04
CA PRO A 124 15.83 10.53 -1.88
C PRO A 124 14.64 10.67 -2.86
N ASN A 125 14.25 9.61 -3.56
CA ASN A 125 13.18 9.62 -4.56
C ASN A 125 11.93 8.86 -4.12
N VAL A 126 12.04 7.64 -3.60
CA VAL A 126 10.86 6.85 -3.17
C VAL A 126 10.38 7.31 -1.80
N LEU A 127 9.21 7.94 -1.73
CA LEU A 127 8.62 8.42 -0.47
C LEU A 127 7.76 7.36 0.22
N THR A 128 6.96 6.64 -0.54
CA THR A 128 5.97 5.70 0.00
C THR A 128 5.77 4.48 -0.88
N ALA A 129 5.31 3.38 -0.28
CA ALA A 129 4.63 2.29 -0.95
C ALA A 129 3.21 2.15 -0.37
N VAL A 130 2.21 2.06 -1.23
CA VAL A 130 0.79 1.96 -0.84
C VAL A 130 0.14 0.83 -1.61
N ARG A 131 -0.44 -0.16 -0.91
CA ARG A 131 -1.21 -1.24 -1.54
C ARG A 131 -2.53 -0.66 -2.07
N ALA A 132 -2.74 -0.81 -3.37
CA ALA A 132 -3.98 -0.44 -4.05
C ALA A 132 -4.97 -1.60 -4.10
N GLY A 133 -4.51 -2.84 -4.07
CA GLY A 133 -5.39 -3.99 -3.98
C GLY A 133 -4.65 -5.30 -3.78
N ASP A 134 -5.47 -6.32 -3.49
CA ASP A 134 -5.14 -7.70 -3.20
C ASP A 134 -6.44 -8.49 -3.38
N PHE A 135 -6.80 -8.76 -4.64
CA PHE A 135 -8.11 -9.30 -5.03
C PHE A 135 -7.96 -10.15 -6.29
N GLU A 136 -8.65 -11.29 -6.42
CA GLU A 136 -8.60 -12.16 -7.62
C GLU A 136 -7.18 -12.52 -8.08
N ALA A 137 -6.29 -12.89 -7.13
CA ALA A 137 -4.88 -13.17 -7.40
C ALA A 137 -4.12 -12.00 -8.06
N VAL A 138 -4.53 -10.78 -7.76
CA VAL A 138 -3.87 -9.55 -8.20
C VAL A 138 -3.45 -8.75 -6.99
N THR A 139 -2.17 -8.40 -6.94
CA THR A 139 -1.66 -7.44 -5.95
C THR A 139 -1.06 -6.23 -6.64
N THR A 140 -1.62 -5.04 -6.36
CA THR A 140 -1.14 -3.77 -6.92
C THR A 140 -0.60 -2.85 -5.82
N TYR A 141 0.55 -2.23 -6.07
CA TYR A 141 1.13 -1.15 -5.25
C TYR A 141 1.34 0.12 -6.07
N GLY A 142 1.23 1.26 -5.40
CA GLY A 142 1.73 2.55 -5.87
C GLY A 142 2.95 2.97 -5.09
N LEU A 143 4.05 3.24 -5.79
CA LEU A 143 5.21 3.91 -5.24
C LEU A 143 5.09 5.41 -5.49
N GLY A 144 5.11 6.19 -4.42
CA GLY A 144 5.10 7.64 -4.48
C GLY A 144 6.51 8.19 -4.62
N LEU A 145 6.74 9.06 -5.61
CA LEU A 145 8.08 9.50 -6.02
C LEU A 145 8.24 11.02 -5.95
N ALA A 146 9.44 11.48 -5.58
CA ALA A 146 9.76 12.92 -5.51
C ALA A 146 9.96 13.51 -6.91
N LYS A 147 10.29 12.66 -7.88
CA LYS A 147 10.31 12.96 -9.31
C LYS A 147 10.23 11.67 -10.13
N ARG A 148 9.55 11.74 -11.29
CA ARG A 148 9.66 10.73 -12.34
C ARG A 148 11.11 10.60 -12.84
N THR A 149 11.65 9.39 -12.80
CA THR A 149 13.01 9.08 -13.25
C THR A 149 13.09 7.69 -13.89
N ARG A 150 14.27 7.24 -14.31
CA ARG A 150 14.45 5.89 -14.87
C ARG A 150 14.13 4.82 -13.82
N VAL A 151 13.48 3.76 -14.27
CA VAL A 151 13.15 2.57 -13.46
C VAL A 151 13.83 1.35 -14.05
N ARG A 152 14.28 0.44 -13.20
CA ARG A 152 14.75 -0.90 -13.57
C ARG A 152 14.04 -1.93 -12.72
N VAL A 153 13.69 -3.06 -13.32
CA VAL A 153 13.07 -4.18 -12.63
C VAL A 153 13.96 -5.40 -12.79
N THR A 154 14.31 -6.04 -11.69
CA THR A 154 15.06 -7.30 -11.67
C THR A 154 14.41 -8.26 -10.69
N THR A 155 14.80 -9.52 -10.72
CA THR A 155 14.35 -10.50 -9.74
C THR A 155 15.51 -11.22 -9.08
N LEU A 156 15.30 -11.63 -7.84
CA LEU A 156 16.21 -12.49 -7.11
C LEU A 156 15.48 -13.76 -6.70
N GLN A 157 16.24 -14.83 -6.54
CA GLN A 157 15.77 -16.09 -5.99
C GLN A 157 16.29 -16.24 -4.54
N ALA A 158 15.74 -17.22 -3.82
CA ALA A 158 16.16 -17.64 -2.47
C ALA A 158 16.40 -16.47 -1.47
N PRO A 159 15.36 -15.76 -1.02
CA PRO A 159 13.93 -15.92 -1.35
C PRO A 159 13.52 -15.22 -2.66
N PRO A 160 12.39 -15.61 -3.26
CA PRO A 160 11.79 -14.95 -4.42
C PRO A 160 11.53 -13.46 -4.16
N ARG A 161 12.16 -12.58 -4.95
CA ARG A 161 12.00 -11.13 -4.81
C ARG A 161 11.86 -10.46 -6.15
N VAL A 162 10.91 -9.53 -6.27
CA VAL A 162 10.87 -8.53 -7.33
C VAL A 162 11.51 -7.24 -6.82
N VAL A 163 12.51 -6.75 -7.53
CA VAL A 163 13.28 -5.57 -7.18
C VAL A 163 12.98 -4.47 -8.17
N VAL A 164 12.43 -3.36 -7.68
CA VAL A 164 12.16 -2.14 -8.45
C VAL A 164 13.17 -1.08 -8.02
N GLU A 165 14.10 -0.74 -8.90
CA GLU A 165 15.08 0.32 -8.69
C GLU A 165 14.63 1.59 -9.39
N VAL A 166 14.50 2.68 -8.64
CA VAL A 166 14.14 4.02 -9.15
C VAL A 166 15.35 4.93 -9.03
N ARG A 167 15.76 5.59 -10.12
CA ARG A 167 16.96 6.43 -10.14
C ARG A 167 16.78 7.60 -9.15
N ALA A 168 17.77 7.78 -8.28
CA ALA A 168 17.73 8.67 -7.12
C ALA A 168 19.01 9.48 -6.89
N GLY A 169 20.07 9.29 -7.68
CA GLY A 169 21.29 10.12 -7.64
C GLY A 169 21.10 11.51 -8.27
N PHE A 170 20.20 12.31 -7.69
CA PHE A 170 20.08 13.75 -7.89
C PHE A 170 20.36 14.46 -6.54
N PRO A 171 20.76 15.73 -6.53
CA PRO A 171 21.02 16.46 -5.29
C PRO A 171 19.80 16.50 -4.37
N THR A 172 20.03 16.34 -3.08
CA THR A 172 18.99 16.48 -2.04
C THR A 172 19.48 17.38 -0.91
N VAL A 173 18.52 18.00 -0.22
CA VAL A 173 18.77 18.79 1.00
C VAL A 173 17.86 18.32 2.11
N GLN A 174 18.33 18.41 3.35
CA GLN A 174 17.51 18.13 4.52
C GLN A 174 16.59 19.31 4.83
N ARG A 175 15.31 19.04 5.01
CA ARG A 175 14.30 20.00 5.48
C ARG A 175 13.49 19.40 6.61
N ARG A 176 12.91 20.28 7.43
CA ARG A 176 12.05 19.88 8.54
C ARG A 176 10.65 19.58 8.01
N VAL A 177 10.00 18.57 8.57
CA VAL A 177 8.60 18.21 8.35
C VAL A 177 7.98 18.02 9.72
N TRP A 178 6.85 18.65 9.98
CA TRP A 178 6.20 18.61 11.29
C TRP A 178 5.13 17.53 11.30
N PHE A 179 5.11 16.73 12.36
CA PHE A 179 4.08 15.74 12.59
C PHE A 179 3.44 15.95 13.94
N PHE A 180 2.14 15.70 14.00
CA PHE A 180 1.42 15.62 15.27
C PHE A 180 1.99 14.52 16.17
N HIS A 181 2.20 14.83 17.44
CA HIS A 181 2.67 13.90 18.46
C HIS A 181 1.52 13.52 19.38
N ARG A 182 0.96 12.32 19.16
CA ARG A 182 -0.26 11.88 19.85
C ARG A 182 -0.12 11.88 21.37
N ASP A 183 0.98 11.31 21.88
CA ASP A 183 1.09 11.08 23.32
C ASP A 183 1.30 12.41 24.07
N ARG A 184 2.09 13.34 23.53
CA ARG A 184 2.18 14.74 23.98
C ARG A 184 0.83 15.44 24.03
N PHE A 185 -0.02 15.27 23.03
CA PHE A 185 -1.35 15.88 23.02
C PHE A 185 -2.25 15.31 24.12
N VAL A 186 -2.25 13.97 24.30
CA VAL A 186 -3.00 13.31 25.38
C VAL A 186 -2.49 13.74 26.77
N GLU A 187 -1.18 13.93 26.91
CA GLU A 187 -0.51 14.42 28.12
C GLU A 187 -0.64 15.94 28.32
N ASN A 188 -1.25 16.67 27.38
CA ASN A 188 -1.27 18.13 27.33
C ASN A 188 0.13 18.77 27.49
N ARG A 189 1.14 18.16 26.87
CA ARG A 189 2.54 18.60 26.89
C ARG A 189 2.96 19.16 25.53
N GLU A 190 3.01 20.48 25.43
CA GLU A 190 3.51 21.15 24.24
C GLU A 190 5.02 20.90 23.99
N PRO A 191 5.50 20.99 22.74
CA PRO A 191 4.72 21.24 21.50
C PRO A 191 4.01 19.99 20.98
N PHE A 192 2.76 20.14 20.53
CA PHE A 192 1.97 19.05 19.95
C PHE A 192 2.41 18.63 18.54
N PHE A 193 3.11 19.51 17.83
CA PHE A 193 3.69 19.25 16.52
C PHE A 193 5.19 19.33 16.60
N VAL A 194 5.90 18.29 16.16
CA VAL A 194 7.36 18.23 16.25
C VAL A 194 8.03 17.96 14.92
N PRO A 195 9.20 18.61 14.67
CA PRO A 195 9.90 18.46 13.40
C PRO A 195 10.71 17.16 13.36
N VAL A 196 10.72 16.55 12.18
CA VAL A 196 11.66 15.51 11.76
C VAL A 196 12.36 15.95 10.48
N ARG A 197 13.54 15.41 10.19
CA ARG A 197 14.30 15.75 8.98
C ARG A 197 13.97 14.81 7.82
N ARG A 198 13.85 15.38 6.62
CA ARG A 198 13.59 14.65 5.38
C ARG A 198 14.43 15.18 4.24
N LEU A 199 14.86 14.26 3.36
CA LEU A 199 15.47 14.60 2.09
C LEU A 199 14.41 15.13 1.12
N VAL A 200 14.65 16.31 0.57
CA VAL A 200 13.83 16.92 -0.48
C VAL A 200 14.71 17.41 -1.62
N ARG A 201 14.09 17.64 -2.78
CA ARG A 201 14.78 18.20 -3.95
C ARG A 201 15.02 19.70 -3.75
N PRO A 202 16.24 20.22 -3.98
CA PRO A 202 16.52 21.65 -3.86
C PRO A 202 15.74 22.53 -4.83
N ALA A 203 15.35 21.99 -5.99
CA ALA A 203 14.63 22.72 -7.03
C ALA A 203 13.16 23.02 -6.69
N ALA A 204 12.56 22.30 -5.73
CA ALA A 204 11.17 22.49 -5.31
C ALA A 204 11.01 22.07 -3.83
N PRO A 205 11.69 22.77 -2.90
CA PRO A 205 11.86 22.25 -1.54
C PRO A 205 10.57 22.33 -0.72
N ALA A 206 9.71 23.34 -0.94
CA ALA A 206 8.43 23.48 -0.25
C ALA A 206 7.44 22.36 -0.65
N ALA A 207 7.26 22.13 -1.96
CA ALA A 207 6.49 20.99 -2.46
C ALA A 207 7.03 19.66 -1.92
N GLY A 208 8.36 19.48 -1.95
CA GLY A 208 9.00 18.27 -1.41
C GLY A 208 8.76 18.08 0.10
N VAL A 209 8.66 19.16 0.88
CA VAL A 209 8.33 19.11 2.31
C VAL A 209 6.88 18.64 2.50
N LEU A 210 5.93 19.19 1.75
CA LEU A 210 4.52 18.77 1.84
C LEU A 210 4.31 17.34 1.31
N ASP A 211 5.03 16.92 0.27
CA ASP A 211 5.02 15.53 -0.20
C ASP A 211 5.44 14.56 0.90
N ARG A 212 6.47 14.93 1.68
CA ARG A 212 6.96 14.14 2.81
C ARG A 212 6.01 14.17 4.01
N LEU A 213 5.32 15.30 4.23
CA LEU A 213 4.26 15.40 5.22
C LEU A 213 3.14 14.40 4.87
N PHE A 214 2.58 14.47 3.67
CA PHE A 214 1.48 13.59 3.25
C PHE A 214 1.88 12.12 3.00
N ALA A 215 3.18 11.84 2.81
CA ALA A 215 3.74 10.50 2.90
C ALA A 215 3.57 9.90 4.31
N GLY A 216 3.65 10.76 5.32
CA GLY A 216 3.47 10.43 6.72
C GLY A 216 4.77 10.07 7.44
N PRO A 217 4.68 9.85 8.77
CA PRO A 217 5.83 9.44 9.58
C PRO A 217 6.31 8.04 9.19
N LEU A 218 7.61 7.82 9.37
CA LEU A 218 8.30 6.54 9.20
C LEU A 218 7.83 5.54 10.27
N PRO A 219 8.01 4.22 10.06
CA PRO A 219 7.61 3.21 11.05
C PRO A 219 8.14 3.49 12.47
N GLY A 220 9.45 3.69 12.65
CA GLY A 220 10.04 4.00 13.96
C GLY A 220 9.63 5.36 14.55
N GLU A 221 9.13 6.29 13.73
CA GLU A 221 8.56 7.54 14.24
C GLU A 221 7.13 7.34 14.74
N ARG A 222 6.36 6.45 14.12
CA ARG A 222 5.03 6.06 14.60
C ARG A 222 5.10 5.32 15.92
N GLU A 223 6.12 4.48 16.10
CA GLU A 223 6.40 3.82 17.37
C GLU A 223 6.65 4.85 18.49
N ARG A 224 7.25 6.01 18.16
CA ARG A 224 7.44 7.15 19.08
C ARG A 224 6.24 8.11 19.16
N GLY A 225 5.05 7.70 18.73
CA GLY A 225 3.83 8.50 18.86
C GLY A 225 3.55 9.52 17.75
N LEU A 226 4.42 9.65 16.73
CA LEU A 226 4.19 10.60 15.63
C LEU A 226 3.10 10.10 14.67
N ARG A 227 2.20 10.99 14.28
CA ARG A 227 1.08 10.73 13.36
C ARG A 227 0.97 11.90 12.37
N LEU A 228 0.37 11.63 11.22
CA LEU A 228 -0.08 12.67 10.30
C LEU A 228 -1.51 13.05 10.68
N LEU A 229 -1.74 14.29 11.09
CA LEU A 229 -3.06 14.80 11.43
C LEU A 229 -3.74 15.38 10.19
N ARG A 230 -4.62 14.59 9.56
CA ARG A 230 -5.12 14.92 8.22
C ARG A 230 -6.21 15.98 8.16
N SER A 231 -7.05 16.12 9.19
CA SER A 231 -8.27 16.96 9.12
C SER A 231 -9.13 16.68 7.86
N GLY A 232 -9.20 15.41 7.45
CA GLY A 232 -9.88 14.98 6.21
C GLY A 232 -9.05 15.10 4.93
N ALA A 233 -7.94 15.84 4.95
CA ALA A 233 -7.10 16.10 3.80
C ALA A 233 -6.35 14.86 3.32
N THR A 234 -6.07 14.89 2.02
CA THR A 234 -5.60 13.73 1.27
C THR A 234 -4.24 13.96 0.64
N GLY A 235 -3.90 15.23 0.48
CA GLY A 235 -2.71 15.81 -0.12
C GLY A 235 -2.91 17.33 -0.17
N TYR A 236 -2.20 17.95 -1.09
CA TYR A 236 -2.31 19.36 -1.43
C TYR A 236 -2.19 19.52 -2.95
N ASP A 237 -2.57 20.68 -3.46
CA ASP A 237 -2.32 21.16 -4.81
C ASP A 237 -2.16 22.69 -4.79
N ASP A 238 -1.92 23.28 -5.96
CA ASP A 238 -1.84 24.73 -6.19
C ASP A 238 -0.89 25.50 -5.25
N LEU A 239 0.19 24.84 -4.80
CA LEU A 239 1.22 25.50 -3.99
C LEU A 239 1.95 26.55 -4.82
N THR A 240 1.87 27.80 -4.40
CA THR A 240 2.63 28.92 -4.94
C THR A 240 3.36 29.67 -3.81
N ILE A 241 4.54 30.20 -4.12
CA ILE A 241 5.29 31.07 -3.20
C ILE A 241 5.69 32.31 -3.97
N ALA A 242 5.09 33.45 -3.62
CA ALA A 242 5.35 34.73 -4.26
C ALA A 242 5.13 35.88 -3.27
N GLY A 243 5.98 36.90 -3.32
CA GLY A 243 5.82 38.12 -2.51
C GLY A 243 5.73 37.85 -1.00
N GLY A 244 6.47 36.87 -0.47
CA GLY A 244 6.42 36.50 0.95
C GLY A 244 5.25 35.58 1.34
N VAL A 245 4.34 35.26 0.42
CA VAL A 245 3.14 34.45 0.70
C VAL A 245 3.31 33.05 0.13
N ALA A 246 3.13 32.03 0.97
CA ALA A 246 2.94 30.65 0.53
C ALA A 246 1.44 30.32 0.49
N ASP A 247 0.85 30.30 -0.70
CA ASP A 247 -0.56 29.93 -0.90
C ASP A 247 -0.64 28.45 -1.29
N VAL A 248 -1.47 27.67 -0.60
CA VAL A 248 -1.59 26.23 -0.82
C VAL A 248 -3.01 25.74 -0.57
N ARG A 249 -3.49 24.83 -1.43
CA ARG A 249 -4.81 24.24 -1.31
C ARG A 249 -4.75 22.80 -0.82
N LEU A 250 -5.58 22.48 0.18
CA LEU A 250 -5.75 21.10 0.64
C LEU A 250 -6.62 20.32 -0.33
N THR A 251 -6.29 19.06 -0.60
CA THR A 251 -7.13 18.19 -1.43
C THR A 251 -7.95 17.21 -0.61
N GLY A 252 -9.14 16.87 -1.10
CA GLY A 252 -10.01 15.84 -0.53
C GLY A 252 -11.09 16.43 0.36
N ARG A 253 -11.06 16.17 1.68
CA ARG A 253 -12.03 16.77 2.62
C ARG A 253 -11.32 17.73 3.55
N CYS A 254 -12.07 18.65 4.16
CA CYS A 254 -11.59 19.51 5.23
C CYS A 254 -12.57 19.46 6.39
N ARG A 255 -12.05 19.23 7.61
CA ARG A 255 -12.80 19.29 8.87
C ARG A 255 -11.85 19.29 10.07
N SER A 256 -12.08 20.15 11.04
CA SER A 256 -11.46 20.10 12.37
C SER A 256 -11.98 18.90 13.16
N GLY A 257 -13.29 18.62 13.03
CA GLY A 257 -13.98 17.64 13.85
C GLY A 257 -14.08 18.08 15.32
N GLY A 258 -14.14 19.39 15.59
CA GLY A 258 -14.16 19.93 16.95
C GLY A 258 -12.79 19.95 17.64
N SER A 259 -11.70 19.68 16.91
CA SER A 259 -10.36 19.62 17.47
C SER A 259 -9.71 21.00 17.50
N THR A 260 -9.02 21.30 18.61
CA THR A 260 -8.18 22.49 18.77
C THR A 260 -6.86 22.42 17.99
N VAL A 261 -6.55 21.26 17.40
CA VAL A 261 -5.38 21.04 16.56
C VAL A 261 -5.80 20.45 15.23
N THR A 262 -5.19 20.91 14.14
CA THR A 262 -5.52 20.44 12.78
C THR A 262 -4.27 20.27 11.93
N VAL A 263 -4.47 19.85 10.67
CA VAL A 263 -3.40 19.79 9.65
C VAL A 263 -2.66 21.13 9.49
N ALA A 264 -3.29 22.27 9.84
CA ALA A 264 -2.63 23.56 9.83
C ALA A 264 -1.37 23.59 10.71
N GLY A 265 -1.41 22.93 11.88
CA GLY A 265 -0.25 22.82 12.78
C GLY A 265 0.91 21.99 12.22
N GLU A 266 0.70 21.27 11.12
CA GLU A 266 1.75 20.58 10.37
C GLU A 266 2.22 21.40 9.15
N VAL A 267 1.30 22.03 8.42
CA VAL A 267 1.57 22.75 7.17
C VAL A 267 2.22 24.11 7.41
N LEU A 268 1.67 24.92 8.32
CA LEU A 268 2.14 26.28 8.59
C LEU A 268 3.63 26.31 8.97
N PRO A 269 4.09 25.62 10.04
CA PRO A 269 5.51 25.64 10.40
C PRO A 269 6.40 24.98 9.33
N ALA A 270 5.85 24.06 8.54
CA ALA A 270 6.57 23.46 7.43
C ALA A 270 6.84 24.42 6.27
N LEU A 271 6.00 25.44 6.06
CA LEU A 271 6.22 26.46 5.03
C LEU A 271 6.99 27.67 5.58
N HIS A 272 6.74 28.08 6.82
CA HIS A 272 7.51 29.13 7.53
C HIS A 272 9.01 28.83 7.68
N GLN A 273 9.43 27.58 7.48
CA GLN A 273 10.85 27.23 7.52
C GLN A 273 11.66 27.88 6.37
N PHE A 274 11.00 28.37 5.32
CA PHE A 274 11.65 28.98 4.17
C PHE A 274 11.71 30.50 4.37
N ALA A 275 12.91 31.08 4.31
CA ALA A 275 13.12 32.51 4.54
C ALA A 275 12.41 33.45 3.54
N THR A 276 11.82 32.89 2.47
CA THR A 276 11.01 33.63 1.48
C THR A 276 9.51 33.58 1.80
N VAL A 277 9.13 32.99 2.93
CA VAL A 277 7.73 32.82 3.37
C VAL A 277 7.58 33.58 4.68
N ASP A 278 6.87 34.70 4.61
CA ASP A 278 6.50 35.55 5.74
C ASP A 278 5.14 35.14 6.32
N ARG A 279 4.23 34.65 5.45
CA ARG A 279 2.91 34.13 5.82
C ARG A 279 2.44 33.01 4.92
N VAL A 280 1.51 32.20 5.41
CA VAL A 280 0.93 31.06 4.71
C VAL A 280 -0.58 31.24 4.57
N VAL A 281 -1.08 31.11 3.35
CA VAL A 281 -2.52 31.08 3.04
C VAL A 281 -2.89 29.63 2.77
N LEU A 282 -3.48 28.96 3.75
CA LEU A 282 -3.99 27.60 3.64
C LEU A 282 -5.45 27.62 3.21
N ARG A 283 -5.75 26.96 2.08
CA ARG A 283 -7.09 26.88 1.50
C ARG A 283 -7.70 25.51 1.68
N ASP A 284 -9.02 25.47 1.81
CA ASP A 284 -9.79 24.24 1.77
C ASP A 284 -9.89 23.66 0.34
N PRO A 285 -10.46 22.47 0.13
CA PRO A 285 -10.61 21.88 -1.20
C PRO A 285 -11.37 22.71 -2.23
N THR A 286 -12.22 23.64 -1.79
CA THR A 286 -12.97 24.57 -2.66
C THR A 286 -12.17 25.81 -3.04
N GLY A 287 -11.05 26.06 -2.37
CA GLY A 287 -10.19 27.24 -2.56
C GLY A 287 -10.46 28.37 -1.56
N ALA A 288 -11.37 28.16 -0.60
CA ALA A 288 -11.73 29.15 0.40
C ALA A 288 -10.75 29.16 1.59
N THR A 289 -10.61 30.32 2.22
CA THR A 289 -9.86 30.54 3.47
C THR A 289 -10.43 31.79 4.16
N LEU A 290 -10.22 31.97 5.47
CA LEU A 290 -10.89 33.03 6.24
C LEU A 290 -10.40 34.45 5.92
N ASP A 291 -9.09 34.64 5.83
CA ASP A 291 -8.48 35.97 5.66
C ASP A 291 -7.30 35.94 4.66
N PRO A 292 -7.58 35.69 3.37
CA PRO A 292 -6.53 35.48 2.36
C PRO A 292 -5.61 36.70 2.20
N ASP A 293 -6.09 37.91 2.44
CA ASP A 293 -5.35 39.17 2.22
C ASP A 293 -4.84 39.80 3.53
N GLY A 294 -5.10 39.16 4.67
CA GLY A 294 -4.67 39.61 5.99
C GLY A 294 -3.15 39.64 6.20
N PRO A 295 -2.68 40.31 7.26
CA PRO A 295 -1.25 40.43 7.55
C PRO A 295 -0.62 39.13 8.07
N GLY A 296 -1.42 38.15 8.50
CA GLY A 296 -0.96 36.89 9.08
C GLY A 296 -1.26 35.65 8.23
N ASP A 297 -1.00 34.49 8.82
CA ASP A 297 -1.43 33.22 8.26
C ASP A 297 -2.96 33.16 8.16
N SER A 298 -3.46 32.52 7.11
CA SER A 298 -4.89 32.28 6.91
C SER A 298 -5.18 30.79 6.90
N THR A 299 -6.09 30.35 7.76
CA THR A 299 -6.65 29.00 7.77
C THR A 299 -8.10 29.02 7.27
N PRO A 300 -8.58 27.94 6.67
CA PRO A 300 -9.97 27.87 6.24
C PRO A 300 -10.90 27.54 7.41
N GLU A 301 -12.13 28.04 7.34
CA GLU A 301 -13.17 27.88 8.38
C GLU A 301 -13.37 26.42 8.79
N CYS A 302 -13.28 25.49 7.83
CA CYS A 302 -13.41 24.05 8.09
C CYS A 302 -12.31 23.47 9.00
N LEU A 303 -11.23 24.20 9.31
CA LEU A 303 -10.21 23.81 10.28
C LEU A 303 -10.35 24.53 11.63
N GLU A 304 -11.30 25.44 11.78
CA GLU A 304 -11.63 26.03 13.06
C GLU A 304 -12.41 25.02 13.93
N PRO A 305 -12.24 25.06 15.27
CA PRO A 305 -12.87 24.12 16.19
C PRO A 305 -14.40 24.21 16.20
#